data_AF-A0A0M0L6C0-F1
#
_entry.id   AF-A0A0M0L6C0-F1
#
_cell.length_a   1.000
_cell.length_b   1.000
_cell.length_c   1.000
_cell.angle_alpha   90.00
_cell.angle_beta   90.00
_cell.angle_gamma   90.00
#
_symmetry.space_group_name_H-M   'P 1'
#
loop_
_entity.id
_entity.type
_entity.pdbx_description
1 polymer ?
#
loop_
_entity_poly.entity_id
_entity_poly.type
_entity_poly.pdbx_seq_one_letter_code
_entity_poly.pdbx_strand_id
1 'polypeptide(L)'
;MTNLFAFKQEFQDELYVIDAIRRGHVELQRQYNKQLLDLMGKVADSAIHVAIAREGICLEEIKEMNFNDAYERMSQRTTSKYSKYNTIVWMKRFLKARKLFSKKLYHGESLLRESLSKLKIYKTSINELPKSQQYYYLKAIEEMRLVIAETINSSYLMEDNNMIATIEWVLFDGLENRPREMITKDDFLSLLNVNHNVAAQKYINNYISDEMNFRDLAKALFLEKIEDDNHSYFSDMFADHFMNVLHDNKDIKDKLHKDLGLNHIPTYSVKFDEFGDVINIKQNTYTLELIAGGLNEGR
;
A
#
# COMPACT_ATOMS: atom_id res chain seq x y z
N MET A 1 -27.02 -6.11 38.87
CA MET A 1 -27.64 -6.46 37.58
C MET A 1 -27.80 -5.18 36.78
N THR A 2 -27.14 -5.07 35.64
CA THR A 2 -27.42 -4.01 34.66
C THR A 2 -28.87 -4.14 34.21
N ASN A 3 -29.56 -3.02 33.98
CA ASN A 3 -30.95 -3.05 33.54
C ASN A 3 -31.04 -3.78 32.18
N LEU A 4 -31.75 -4.91 32.11
CA LEU A 4 -31.87 -5.72 30.90
C LEU A 4 -32.47 -4.92 29.72
N PHE A 5 -33.29 -3.90 30.00
CA PHE A 5 -33.78 -2.99 28.97
C PHE A 5 -32.67 -2.09 28.41
N ALA A 6 -31.83 -1.51 29.28
CA ALA A 6 -30.69 -0.70 28.87
C ALA A 6 -29.67 -1.52 28.06
N PHE A 7 -29.33 -2.73 28.54
CA PHE A 7 -28.47 -3.67 27.80
C PHE A 7 -29.00 -3.96 26.38
N LYS A 8 -30.31 -4.18 26.23
CA LYS A 8 -30.92 -4.44 24.92
C LYS A 8 -30.84 -3.24 23.99
N GLN A 9 -31.04 -2.03 24.52
CA GLN A 9 -30.92 -0.79 23.75
C GLN A 9 -29.47 -0.56 23.31
N GLU A 10 -28.51 -0.60 24.24
CA GLU A 10 -27.08 -0.46 23.96
C GLU A 10 -26.59 -1.48 22.91
N PHE A 11 -27.03 -2.74 23.02
CA PHE A 11 -26.71 -3.76 22.03
C PHE A 11 -27.29 -3.43 20.64
N GLN A 12 -28.56 -3.00 20.57
CA GLN A 12 -29.18 -2.60 19.29
C GLN A 12 -28.54 -1.36 18.68
N ASP A 13 -28.15 -0.39 19.50
CA ASP A 13 -27.46 0.82 19.07
C ASP A 13 -26.07 0.47 18.49
N GLU A 14 -25.32 -0.46 19.11
CA GLU A 14 -24.04 -0.92 18.58
C GLU A 14 -24.20 -1.70 17.25
N LEU A 15 -25.24 -2.54 17.11
CA LEU A 15 -25.56 -3.17 15.81
C LEU A 15 -25.81 -2.13 14.71
N TYR A 16 -26.50 -1.03 15.04
CA TYR A 16 -26.74 0.07 14.12
C TYR A 16 -25.45 0.84 13.76
N VAL A 17 -24.57 1.07 14.75
CA VAL A 17 -23.25 1.68 14.55
C VAL A 17 -22.41 0.84 13.58
N ILE A 18 -22.35 -0.48 13.76
CA ILE A 18 -21.62 -1.40 12.87
C ILE A 18 -22.12 -1.28 11.42
N ASP A 19 -23.43 -1.32 11.18
CA ASP A 19 -23.98 -1.22 9.83
C ASP A 19 -23.85 0.21 9.22
N ALA A 20 -23.84 1.25 10.06
CA ALA A 20 -23.55 2.62 9.62
C ALA A 20 -22.08 2.74 9.16
N ILE A 21 -21.12 2.25 9.96
CA ILE A 21 -19.69 2.25 9.60
C ILE A 21 -19.48 1.42 8.32
N ARG A 22 -20.04 0.21 8.24
CA ARG A 22 -19.97 -0.66 7.06
C ARG A 22 -20.46 0.02 5.79
N ARG A 23 -21.62 0.68 5.83
CA ARG A 23 -22.17 1.39 4.66
C ARG A 23 -21.29 2.57 4.25
N GLY A 24 -20.76 3.33 5.23
CA GLY A 24 -19.79 4.39 4.98
C GLY A 24 -18.49 3.87 4.35
N HIS A 25 -18.02 2.69 4.80
CA HIS A 25 -16.84 2.01 4.26
C HIS A 25 -17.06 1.60 2.80
N VAL A 26 -18.14 0.88 2.49
CA VAL A 26 -18.48 0.43 1.12
C VAL A 26 -18.64 1.61 0.16
N GLU A 27 -19.28 2.70 0.58
CA GLU A 27 -19.42 3.90 -0.26
C GLU A 27 -18.07 4.62 -0.45
N LEU A 28 -17.21 4.65 0.58
CA LEU A 28 -15.85 5.17 0.45
C LEU A 28 -15.01 4.33 -0.53
N GLN A 29 -15.10 3.00 -0.48
CA GLN A 29 -14.48 2.08 -1.44
C GLN A 29 -14.98 2.34 -2.87
N ARG A 30 -16.29 2.56 -3.04
CA ARG A 30 -16.90 2.90 -4.34
C ARG A 30 -16.39 4.22 -4.89
N GLN A 31 -16.29 5.25 -4.04
CA GLN A 31 -15.75 6.56 -4.42
C GLN A 31 -14.27 6.48 -4.77
N TYR A 32 -13.49 5.68 -4.01
CA TYR A 32 -12.10 5.39 -4.30
C TYR A 32 -11.96 4.75 -5.68
N ASN A 33 -12.63 3.63 -5.95
CA ASN A 33 -12.62 2.97 -7.26
C ASN A 33 -12.99 3.89 -8.41
N LYS A 34 -13.99 4.77 -8.23
CA LYS A 34 -14.36 5.75 -9.26
C LYS A 34 -13.24 6.78 -9.53
N GLN A 35 -12.56 7.27 -8.49
CA GLN A 35 -11.44 8.20 -8.64
C GLN A 35 -10.19 7.51 -9.19
N LEU A 36 -9.94 6.25 -8.80
CA LEU A 36 -8.90 5.41 -9.40
C LEU A 36 -9.15 5.27 -10.90
N LEU A 37 -10.34 4.85 -11.33
CA LEU A 37 -10.68 4.69 -12.75
C LEU A 37 -10.57 5.99 -13.57
N ASP A 38 -10.93 7.14 -12.99
CA ASP A 38 -10.75 8.46 -13.64
C ASP A 38 -9.26 8.85 -13.77
N LEU A 39 -8.45 8.57 -12.75
CA LEU A 39 -7.01 8.81 -12.79
C LEU A 39 -6.28 7.79 -13.69
N MET A 40 -6.73 6.54 -13.72
CA MET A 40 -6.30 5.51 -14.67
C MET A 40 -6.62 5.94 -16.10
N GLY A 41 -7.82 6.47 -16.35
CA GLY A 41 -8.18 7.07 -17.64
C GLY A 41 -7.19 8.16 -18.06
N LYS A 42 -6.74 9.02 -17.12
CA LYS A 42 -5.77 10.10 -17.41
C LYS A 42 -4.33 9.62 -17.53
N VAL A 43 -3.92 8.60 -16.79
CA VAL A 43 -2.62 7.91 -16.96
C VAL A 43 -2.59 7.19 -18.30
N ALA A 44 -3.67 6.49 -18.65
CA ALA A 44 -3.88 5.86 -19.93
C ALA A 44 -3.86 6.91 -21.03
N ASP A 45 -4.70 7.96 -21.02
CA ASP A 45 -4.70 9.04 -22.02
C ASP A 45 -3.32 9.71 -22.16
N SER A 46 -2.57 9.88 -21.07
CA SER A 46 -1.19 10.40 -21.10
C SER A 46 -0.22 9.43 -21.80
N ALA A 47 -0.26 8.13 -21.45
CA ALA A 47 0.56 7.09 -22.07
C ALA A 47 0.14 6.80 -23.53
N ILE A 48 -1.16 6.85 -23.81
CA ILE A 48 -1.81 6.75 -25.12
C ILE A 48 -1.47 7.97 -25.96
N HIS A 49 -1.36 9.18 -25.42
CA HIS A 49 -0.88 10.33 -26.20
C HIS A 49 0.62 10.25 -26.50
N VAL A 50 1.42 9.68 -25.59
CA VAL A 50 2.80 9.28 -25.93
C VAL A 50 2.75 8.25 -27.07
N ALA A 51 1.93 7.19 -26.99
CA ALA A 51 1.81 6.09 -27.98
C ALA A 51 1.12 6.44 -29.32
N ILE A 52 0.17 7.39 -29.36
CA ILE A 52 -0.52 7.84 -30.57
C ILE A 52 0.35 8.82 -31.32
N ALA A 53 1.04 9.71 -30.60
CA ALA A 53 2.17 10.41 -31.20
C ALA A 53 3.18 9.37 -31.73
N ARG A 54 3.40 8.24 -31.04
CA ARG A 54 4.27 7.16 -31.55
C ARG A 54 3.84 6.53 -32.88
N GLU A 55 2.56 6.18 -33.08
CA GLU A 55 2.15 5.25 -34.17
C GLU A 55 1.05 5.75 -35.13
N GLY A 56 0.29 6.81 -34.82
CA GLY A 56 -0.77 7.30 -35.72
C GLY A 56 -2.03 6.42 -35.80
N ILE A 57 -2.48 5.86 -34.67
CA ILE A 57 -3.65 4.98 -34.54
C ILE A 57 -4.91 5.78 -34.12
N CYS A 58 -6.11 5.30 -34.49
CA CYS A 58 -7.39 5.98 -34.24
C CYS A 58 -8.00 5.65 -32.87
N LEU A 59 -8.81 6.58 -32.34
CA LEU A 59 -9.29 6.56 -30.95
C LEU A 59 -10.43 5.56 -30.69
N GLU A 60 -11.14 5.11 -31.72
CA GLU A 60 -12.24 4.13 -31.59
C GLU A 60 -11.74 2.72 -31.25
N GLU A 61 -10.60 2.27 -31.80
CA GLU A 61 -10.12 0.89 -31.68
C GLU A 61 -9.64 0.52 -30.26
N ILE A 62 -9.20 1.52 -29.47
CA ILE A 62 -8.66 1.31 -28.11
C ILE A 62 -9.78 1.07 -27.09
N LYS A 63 -10.99 1.57 -27.34
CA LYS A 63 -12.11 1.54 -26.37
C LYS A 63 -12.79 0.17 -26.23
N GLU A 64 -12.48 -0.76 -27.12
CA GLU A 64 -13.11 -2.10 -27.15
C GLU A 64 -12.15 -3.24 -26.72
N MET A 65 -10.91 -2.93 -26.31
CA MET A 65 -9.88 -3.93 -26.00
C MET A 65 -9.66 -4.20 -24.50
N ASN A 66 -9.20 -5.41 -24.20
CA ASN A 66 -8.68 -5.79 -22.89
C ASN A 66 -7.32 -5.12 -22.62
N PHE A 67 -7.05 -4.76 -21.36
CA PHE A 67 -5.91 -3.93 -20.95
C PHE A 67 -4.55 -4.49 -21.40
N ASN A 68 -4.35 -5.81 -21.28
CA ASN A 68 -3.09 -6.46 -21.65
C ASN A 68 -2.83 -6.44 -23.17
N ASP A 69 -3.87 -6.62 -23.99
CA ASP A 69 -3.75 -6.66 -25.46
C ASP A 69 -3.53 -5.26 -26.05
N ALA A 70 -4.15 -4.24 -25.45
CA ALA A 70 -3.86 -2.85 -25.77
C ALA A 70 -2.40 -2.51 -25.44
N TYR A 71 -1.89 -3.02 -24.31
CA TYR A 71 -0.56 -2.74 -23.80
C TYR A 71 0.59 -3.28 -24.66
N GLU A 72 0.54 -4.54 -25.11
CA GLU A 72 1.59 -5.10 -26.00
C GLU A 72 1.76 -4.28 -27.28
N ARG A 73 0.64 -3.84 -27.88
CA ARG A 73 0.64 -3.09 -29.15
C ARG A 73 1.11 -1.64 -29.02
N MET A 74 1.01 -1.03 -27.83
CA MET A 74 1.45 0.35 -27.57
C MET A 74 2.98 0.55 -27.58
N SER A 75 3.78 -0.52 -27.71
CA SER A 75 5.19 -0.53 -27.32
C SER A 75 6.25 0.00 -28.32
N GLN A 76 5.96 0.32 -29.60
CA GLN A 76 7.04 0.45 -30.63
C GLN A 76 7.53 1.87 -31.02
N ARG A 77 6.91 2.56 -32.00
CA ARG A 77 7.53 3.60 -32.88
C ARG A 77 7.62 4.98 -32.22
N THR A 78 7.64 6.18 -32.86
CA THR A 78 7.65 7.49 -32.10
C THR A 78 7.30 8.76 -32.92
N THR A 79 6.55 9.73 -32.34
CA THR A 79 6.62 11.21 -32.58
C THR A 79 6.27 12.00 -31.28
N SER A 80 6.09 13.34 -31.32
CA SER A 80 6.76 14.27 -30.38
C SER A 80 5.94 15.37 -29.65
N LYS A 81 4.62 15.24 -29.42
CA LYS A 81 3.76 16.38 -28.96
C LYS A 81 3.48 16.55 -27.45
N TYR A 82 3.80 15.60 -26.58
CA TYR A 82 3.61 15.72 -25.12
C TYR A 82 4.86 15.30 -24.35
N SER A 83 5.12 15.93 -23.19
CA SER A 83 6.22 15.52 -22.32
C SER A 83 5.97 14.12 -21.76
N LYS A 84 6.97 13.24 -21.89
CA LYS A 84 6.95 11.87 -21.34
C LYS A 84 6.75 11.83 -19.81
N TYR A 85 7.00 12.94 -19.13
CA TYR A 85 6.87 13.07 -17.67
C TYR A 85 5.44 13.43 -17.20
N ASN A 86 4.50 13.76 -18.10
CA ASN A 86 3.09 14.03 -17.73
C ASN A 86 2.42 12.84 -17.03
N THR A 87 2.79 11.62 -17.42
CA THR A 87 2.30 10.39 -16.78
C THR A 87 2.70 10.34 -15.31
N ILE A 88 3.89 10.85 -14.97
CA ILE A 88 4.42 10.90 -13.60
C ILE A 88 3.67 11.94 -12.75
N VAL A 89 3.21 13.05 -13.34
CA VAL A 89 2.32 14.02 -12.66
C VAL A 89 0.99 13.37 -12.26
N TRP A 90 0.43 12.52 -13.12
CA TRP A 90 -0.80 11.77 -12.81
C TRP A 90 -0.55 10.69 -11.75
N MET A 91 0.59 9.99 -11.79
CA MET A 91 1.02 9.06 -10.73
C MET A 91 1.13 9.73 -9.36
N LYS A 92 1.72 10.93 -9.27
CA LYS A 92 1.77 11.71 -8.01
C LYS A 92 0.38 12.00 -7.45
N ARG A 93 -0.56 12.39 -8.31
CA ARG A 93 -1.98 12.65 -7.94
C ARG A 93 -2.68 11.38 -7.49
N PHE A 94 -2.43 10.28 -8.17
CA PHE A 94 -2.90 8.95 -7.84
C PHE A 94 -2.43 8.48 -6.45
N LEU A 95 -1.12 8.53 -6.17
CA LEU A 95 -0.54 8.13 -4.89
C LEU A 95 -1.07 9.00 -3.74
N LYS A 96 -1.24 10.32 -3.98
CA LYS A 96 -1.88 11.23 -3.04
C LYS A 96 -3.33 10.85 -2.74
N ALA A 97 -4.10 10.46 -3.75
CA ALA A 97 -5.46 9.94 -3.55
C ALA A 97 -5.42 8.65 -2.71
N ARG A 98 -4.66 7.62 -3.12
CA ARG A 98 -4.48 6.35 -2.37
C ARG A 98 -4.19 6.61 -0.89
N LYS A 99 -3.14 7.37 -0.54
CA LYS A 99 -2.75 7.65 0.86
C LYS A 99 -3.89 8.30 1.67
N LEU A 100 -4.70 9.17 1.06
CA LEU A 100 -5.87 9.78 1.71
C LEU A 100 -7.05 8.80 1.89
N PHE A 101 -7.29 7.92 0.92
CA PHE A 101 -8.34 6.89 1.02
C PHE A 101 -7.96 5.79 2.01
N SER A 102 -6.74 5.24 1.93
CA SER A 102 -6.21 4.26 2.90
C SER A 102 -6.34 4.78 4.33
N LYS A 103 -5.96 6.05 4.61
CA LYS A 103 -6.12 6.64 5.95
C LYS A 103 -7.58 6.66 6.44
N LYS A 104 -8.55 6.90 5.55
CA LYS A 104 -9.98 6.88 5.89
C LYS A 104 -10.52 5.45 6.07
N LEU A 105 -10.09 4.50 5.24
CA LEU A 105 -10.42 3.07 5.36
C LEU A 105 -9.88 2.51 6.68
N TYR A 106 -8.61 2.75 7.02
CA TYR A 106 -8.04 2.35 8.31
C TYR A 106 -8.76 2.98 9.51
N HIS A 107 -9.29 4.20 9.40
CA HIS A 107 -10.11 4.78 10.45
C HIS A 107 -11.45 4.04 10.61
N GLY A 108 -12.12 3.71 9.50
CA GLY A 108 -13.32 2.86 9.51
C GLY A 108 -13.06 1.48 10.12
N GLU A 109 -11.96 0.82 9.73
CA GLU A 109 -11.53 -0.45 10.30
C GLU A 109 -11.22 -0.36 11.80
N SER A 110 -10.60 0.73 12.25
CA SER A 110 -10.35 0.97 13.68
C SER A 110 -11.65 1.04 14.47
N LEU A 111 -12.69 1.69 13.93
CA LEU A 111 -14.02 1.75 14.56
C LEU A 111 -14.69 0.38 14.54
N LEU A 112 -14.61 -0.37 13.43
CA LEU A 112 -15.13 -1.74 13.36
C LEU A 112 -14.44 -2.68 14.36
N ARG A 113 -13.12 -2.52 14.59
CA ARG A 113 -12.37 -3.27 15.61
C ARG A 113 -12.80 -2.90 17.03
N GLU A 114 -13.08 -1.63 17.31
CA GLU A 114 -13.66 -1.19 18.59
C GLU A 114 -15.04 -1.82 18.83
N SER A 115 -15.92 -1.79 17.82
CA SER A 115 -17.21 -2.48 17.86
C SER A 115 -17.07 -3.98 18.11
N LEU A 116 -16.08 -4.62 17.48
CA LEU A 116 -15.79 -6.05 17.67
C LEU A 116 -15.38 -6.38 19.12
N SER A 117 -14.60 -5.51 19.77
CA SER A 117 -14.31 -5.61 21.21
C SER A 117 -15.55 -5.46 22.09
N LYS A 118 -16.49 -4.56 21.73
CA LYS A 118 -17.78 -4.44 22.44
C LYS A 118 -18.66 -5.68 22.26
N LEU A 119 -18.72 -6.25 21.06
CA LEU A 119 -19.43 -7.52 20.80
C LEU A 119 -18.90 -8.66 21.67
N LYS A 120 -17.58 -8.72 21.94
CA LYS A 120 -16.97 -9.68 22.87
C LYS A 120 -17.43 -9.49 24.32
N ILE A 121 -17.54 -8.24 24.78
CA ILE A 121 -18.11 -7.90 26.10
C ILE A 121 -19.58 -8.34 26.15
N TYR A 122 -20.39 -7.99 25.15
CA TYR A 122 -21.78 -8.40 25.08
C TYR A 122 -21.95 -9.93 25.06
N LYS A 123 -21.13 -10.67 24.29
CA LYS A 123 -21.13 -12.15 24.27
C LYS A 123 -20.94 -12.72 25.68
N THR A 124 -20.06 -12.13 26.47
CA THR A 124 -19.83 -12.52 27.87
C THR A 124 -21.08 -12.29 28.72
N SER A 125 -21.68 -11.10 28.68
CA SER A 125 -22.92 -10.80 29.41
C SER A 125 -24.12 -11.63 28.97
N ILE A 126 -24.20 -12.00 27.68
CA ILE A 126 -25.28 -12.87 27.16
C ILE A 126 -25.13 -14.29 27.68
N ASN A 127 -23.90 -14.81 27.80
CA ASN A 127 -23.67 -16.15 28.35
C ASN A 127 -24.12 -16.29 29.82
N GLU A 128 -24.26 -15.18 30.55
CA GLU A 128 -24.81 -15.12 31.92
C GLU A 128 -26.36 -15.13 31.95
N LEU A 129 -27.03 -14.86 30.82
CA LEU A 129 -28.50 -14.88 30.72
C LEU A 129 -29.05 -16.33 30.68
N PRO A 130 -30.34 -16.56 31.03
CA PRO A 130 -30.97 -17.87 30.85
C PRO A 130 -30.90 -18.35 29.39
N LYS A 131 -30.59 -19.64 29.18
CA LYS A 131 -30.40 -20.24 27.83
C LYS A 131 -31.52 -19.93 26.82
N SER A 132 -32.77 -19.84 27.29
CA SER A 132 -33.93 -19.48 26.46
C SER A 132 -33.87 -18.08 25.84
N GLN A 133 -33.03 -17.18 26.38
CA GLN A 133 -32.84 -15.82 25.88
C GLN A 133 -31.55 -15.65 25.07
N GLN A 134 -30.57 -16.57 25.20
CA GLN A 134 -29.23 -16.43 24.61
C GLN A 134 -29.23 -16.48 23.07
N TYR A 135 -29.99 -17.41 22.48
CA TYR A 135 -29.87 -17.81 21.08
C TYR A 135 -29.87 -16.64 20.08
N TYR A 136 -30.86 -15.75 20.18
CA TYR A 136 -31.01 -14.63 19.24
C TYR A 136 -29.84 -13.63 19.32
N TYR A 137 -29.36 -13.32 20.54
CA TYR A 137 -28.25 -12.38 20.71
C TYR A 137 -26.91 -12.98 20.29
N LEU A 138 -26.65 -14.25 20.62
CA LEU A 138 -25.42 -14.94 20.17
C LEU A 138 -25.38 -15.07 18.64
N LYS A 139 -26.51 -15.33 17.99
CA LYS A 139 -26.60 -15.36 16.52
C LYS A 139 -26.30 -13.98 15.90
N ALA A 140 -26.88 -12.91 16.45
CA ALA A 140 -26.62 -11.54 15.97
C ALA A 140 -25.15 -11.12 16.16
N ILE A 141 -24.50 -11.54 17.25
CA ILE A 141 -23.07 -11.31 17.46
C ILE A 141 -22.24 -12.02 16.39
N GLU A 142 -22.53 -13.28 16.09
CA GLU A 142 -21.80 -14.05 15.09
C GLU A 142 -21.99 -13.49 13.67
N GLU A 143 -23.22 -13.09 13.33
CA GLU A 143 -23.52 -12.41 12.06
C GLU A 143 -22.72 -11.11 11.93
N MET A 144 -22.66 -10.26 12.95
CA MET A 144 -21.87 -9.03 12.90
C MET A 144 -20.36 -9.27 12.92
N ARG A 145 -19.88 -10.30 13.62
CA ARG A 145 -18.46 -10.70 13.63
C ARG A 145 -17.99 -11.08 12.23
N LEU A 146 -18.81 -11.84 11.49
CA LEU A 146 -18.56 -12.19 10.09
C LEU A 146 -18.60 -10.96 9.19
N VAL A 147 -19.63 -10.12 9.31
CA VAL A 147 -19.77 -8.87 8.52
C VAL A 147 -18.58 -7.92 8.74
N ILE A 148 -18.09 -7.77 9.97
CA ILE A 148 -16.90 -6.96 10.27
C ILE A 148 -15.66 -7.58 9.62
N ALA A 149 -15.47 -8.89 9.74
CA ALA A 149 -14.33 -9.58 9.13
C ALA A 149 -14.33 -9.47 7.59
N GLU A 150 -15.48 -9.66 6.93
CA GLU A 150 -15.64 -9.45 5.49
C GLU A 150 -15.33 -8.00 5.09
N THR A 151 -15.85 -7.03 5.84
CA THR A 151 -15.62 -5.59 5.55
C THR A 151 -14.14 -5.23 5.66
N ILE A 152 -13.45 -5.65 6.73
CA ILE A 152 -12.02 -5.44 6.92
C ILE A 152 -11.21 -6.15 5.83
N ASN A 153 -11.51 -7.42 5.52
CA ASN A 153 -10.79 -8.18 4.48
C ASN A 153 -10.98 -7.57 3.08
N SER A 154 -12.15 -6.98 2.79
CA SER A 154 -12.40 -6.32 1.51
C SER A 154 -11.50 -5.10 1.27
N SER A 155 -11.05 -4.40 2.32
CA SER A 155 -10.09 -3.30 2.20
C SER A 155 -8.75 -3.75 1.64
N TYR A 156 -8.22 -4.87 2.15
CA TYR A 156 -6.90 -5.38 1.76
C TYR A 156 -6.88 -5.86 0.30
N LEU A 157 -8.02 -6.29 -0.23
CA LEU A 157 -8.19 -6.63 -1.65
C LEU A 157 -8.24 -5.40 -2.58
N MET A 158 -8.27 -4.17 -2.04
CA MET A 158 -8.20 -2.92 -2.82
C MET A 158 -6.78 -2.41 -3.05
N GLU A 159 -5.76 -3.09 -2.53
CA GLU A 159 -4.40 -2.89 -2.99
C GLU A 159 -4.25 -3.55 -4.35
N ASP A 160 -4.65 -2.81 -5.40
CA ASP A 160 -4.57 -3.18 -6.80
C ASP A 160 -3.10 -3.33 -7.21
N ASN A 161 -2.52 -4.49 -6.86
CA ASN A 161 -1.12 -4.84 -7.10
C ASN A 161 -0.73 -4.64 -8.57
N ASN A 162 -1.67 -4.89 -9.51
CA ASN A 162 -1.46 -4.67 -10.94
C ASN A 162 -1.14 -3.22 -11.29
N MET A 163 -1.77 -2.25 -10.61
CA MET A 163 -1.57 -0.83 -10.91
C MET A 163 -0.35 -0.26 -10.19
N ILE A 164 -0.06 -0.71 -8.97
CA ILE A 164 1.22 -0.41 -8.31
C ILE A 164 2.35 -0.98 -9.18
N ALA A 165 2.28 -2.25 -9.57
CA ALA A 165 3.23 -2.88 -10.50
C ALA A 165 3.34 -2.15 -11.86
N THR A 166 2.25 -1.59 -12.39
CA THR A 166 2.30 -0.78 -13.63
C THR A 166 3.02 0.56 -13.40
N ILE A 167 2.79 1.22 -12.25
CA ILE A 167 3.46 2.48 -11.90
C ILE A 167 4.94 2.23 -11.63
N GLU A 168 5.24 1.18 -10.86
CA GLU A 168 6.58 0.65 -10.65
C GLU A 168 7.25 0.33 -12.00
N TRP A 169 6.59 -0.35 -12.93
CA TRP A 169 7.17 -0.66 -14.24
C TRP A 169 7.46 0.61 -15.07
N VAL A 170 6.52 1.57 -15.17
CA VAL A 170 6.77 2.79 -15.96
C VAL A 170 7.89 3.65 -15.38
N LEU A 171 8.08 3.65 -14.05
CA LEU A 171 9.11 4.43 -13.38
C LEU A 171 10.44 3.69 -13.23
N PHE A 172 10.43 2.39 -12.97
CA PHE A 172 11.60 1.56 -12.77
C PHE A 172 12.04 0.89 -14.08
N ASP A 173 11.23 0.06 -14.72
CA ASP A 173 11.59 -0.52 -16.03
C ASP A 173 11.87 0.58 -17.08
N GLY A 174 11.08 1.66 -17.07
CA GLY A 174 11.24 2.81 -17.97
C GLY A 174 12.53 3.62 -17.79
N LEU A 175 13.08 3.74 -16.56
CA LEU A 175 14.26 4.57 -16.25
C LEU A 175 15.52 3.75 -15.90
N GLU A 176 15.37 2.58 -15.29
CA GLU A 176 16.43 1.67 -14.89
C GLU A 176 16.97 0.87 -16.09
N ASN A 177 16.07 0.28 -16.91
CA ASN A 177 16.47 -0.44 -18.13
C ASN A 177 16.84 0.51 -19.30
N ARG A 178 16.75 1.83 -19.08
CA ARG A 178 17.23 2.86 -20.01
C ARG A 178 18.28 3.77 -19.36
N PRO A 179 19.47 3.25 -18.97
CA PRO A 179 20.51 4.00 -18.25
C PRO A 179 21.18 5.14 -19.05
N ARG A 180 20.66 5.48 -20.24
CA ARG A 180 21.05 6.64 -21.07
C ARG A 180 19.96 7.71 -21.15
N GLU A 181 18.75 7.45 -20.67
CA GLU A 181 17.71 8.48 -20.57
C GLU A 181 17.93 9.29 -19.28
N MET A 182 18.56 10.46 -19.42
CA MET A 182 18.61 11.44 -18.35
C MET A 182 17.24 12.09 -18.15
N ILE A 183 16.89 12.41 -16.90
CA ILE A 183 15.84 13.38 -16.56
C ILE A 183 16.48 14.73 -16.27
N THR A 184 15.81 15.83 -16.65
CA THR A 184 16.29 17.16 -16.27
C THR A 184 16.00 17.42 -14.79
N LYS A 185 16.84 18.24 -14.16
CA LYS A 185 16.65 18.71 -12.79
C LYS A 185 15.30 19.36 -12.58
N ASP A 186 14.87 20.21 -13.52
CA ASP A 186 13.61 20.94 -13.43
C ASP A 186 12.40 20.02 -13.62
N ASP A 187 12.44 19.09 -14.59
CA ASP A 187 11.41 18.06 -14.75
C ASP A 187 11.26 17.27 -13.45
N PHE A 188 12.38 16.81 -12.85
CA PHE A 188 12.34 16.01 -11.63
C PHE A 188 11.87 16.80 -10.40
N LEU A 189 12.39 18.00 -10.16
CA LEU A 189 11.97 18.82 -9.03
C LEU A 189 10.50 19.25 -9.14
N SER A 190 9.95 19.39 -10.35
CA SER A 190 8.51 19.63 -10.56
C SER A 190 7.62 18.46 -10.10
N LEU A 191 8.17 17.24 -10.12
CA LEU A 191 7.47 16.02 -9.70
C LEU A 191 7.54 15.81 -8.19
N LEU A 192 8.57 16.31 -7.50
CA LEU A 192 8.68 16.15 -6.04
C LEU A 192 7.82 17.15 -5.26
N ASN A 193 7.58 16.85 -3.99
CA ASN A 193 7.23 17.86 -3.00
C ASN A 193 8.53 18.24 -2.30
N VAL A 194 9.24 19.22 -2.85
CA VAL A 194 10.62 19.52 -2.45
C VAL A 194 10.68 19.96 -0.98
N ASN A 195 11.60 19.35 -0.24
CA ASN A 195 11.89 19.72 1.13
C ASN A 195 12.63 21.08 1.14
N HIS A 196 12.01 22.08 1.76
CA HIS A 196 12.56 23.45 1.82
C HIS A 196 13.48 23.69 3.02
N ASN A 197 13.87 22.63 3.75
CA ASN A 197 14.89 22.75 4.80
C ASN A 197 16.27 23.10 4.21
N VAL A 198 17.14 23.71 5.03
CA VAL A 198 18.45 24.23 4.60
C VAL A 198 19.37 23.13 4.05
N ALA A 199 19.28 21.89 4.55
CA ALA A 199 20.12 20.78 4.10
C ALA A 199 19.70 20.29 2.71
N ALA A 200 18.41 20.04 2.48
CA ALA A 200 17.87 19.63 1.19
C ALA A 200 18.08 20.71 0.12
N GLN A 201 17.83 21.99 0.43
CA GLN A 201 18.10 23.09 -0.48
C GLN A 201 19.59 23.23 -0.81
N LYS A 202 20.48 23.05 0.18
CA LYS A 202 21.93 23.00 -0.06
C LYS A 202 22.31 21.80 -0.92
N TYR A 203 21.66 20.64 -0.76
CA TYR A 203 21.94 19.48 -1.60
C TYR A 203 21.51 19.71 -3.06
N ILE A 204 20.28 20.17 -3.28
CA ILE A 204 19.71 20.47 -4.61
C ILE A 204 20.56 21.50 -5.36
N ASN A 205 21.07 22.52 -4.67
CA ASN A 205 21.84 23.59 -5.32
C ASN A 205 23.30 23.21 -5.62
N ASN A 206 23.92 22.31 -4.84
CA ASN A 206 25.36 22.04 -4.96
C ASN A 206 25.71 20.64 -5.52
N TYR A 207 24.80 19.67 -5.45
CA TYR A 207 25.08 18.27 -5.77
C TYR A 207 24.09 17.62 -6.76
N ILE A 208 22.97 18.28 -7.08
CA ILE A 208 22.08 17.85 -8.16
C ILE A 208 22.49 18.53 -9.47
N SER A 209 23.01 17.73 -10.40
CA SER A 209 23.29 18.08 -11.79
C SER A 209 22.02 18.44 -12.57
N ASP A 210 22.16 19.21 -13.65
CA ASP A 210 21.05 19.60 -14.53
C ASP A 210 20.43 18.42 -15.28
N GLU A 211 21.20 17.34 -15.48
CA GLU A 211 20.75 16.04 -15.97
C GLU A 211 21.15 14.93 -14.99
N MET A 212 20.22 14.02 -14.70
CA MET A 212 20.41 12.91 -13.76
C MET A 212 19.97 11.58 -14.36
N ASN A 213 20.68 10.50 -14.04
CA ASN A 213 20.23 9.13 -14.27
C ASN A 213 19.44 8.60 -13.06
N PHE A 214 18.74 7.48 -13.24
CA PHE A 214 17.90 6.86 -12.22
C PHE A 214 18.59 6.61 -10.85
N ARG A 215 19.88 6.25 -10.83
CA ARG A 215 20.62 6.01 -9.58
C ARG A 215 20.83 7.31 -8.79
N ASP A 216 21.09 8.41 -9.47
CA ASP A 216 21.27 9.72 -8.81
C ASP A 216 19.93 10.21 -8.21
N LEU A 217 18.81 9.93 -8.88
CA LEU A 217 17.45 10.19 -8.36
C LEU A 217 17.16 9.36 -7.11
N ALA A 218 17.41 8.05 -7.16
CA ALA A 218 17.21 7.14 -6.04
C ALA A 218 18.03 7.58 -4.82
N LYS A 219 19.30 7.98 -5.03
CA LYS A 219 20.16 8.54 -3.99
C LYS A 219 19.56 9.81 -3.38
N ALA A 220 19.14 10.77 -4.21
CA ALA A 220 18.62 12.05 -3.75
C ALA A 220 17.34 11.88 -2.92
N LEU A 221 16.44 10.99 -3.32
CA LEU A 221 15.21 10.69 -2.58
C LEU A 221 15.46 9.96 -1.27
N PHE A 222 16.19 8.83 -1.30
CA PHE A 222 16.32 7.97 -0.13
C PHE A 222 17.35 8.43 0.89
N LEU A 223 18.55 8.77 0.43
CA LEU A 223 19.69 9.04 1.32
C LEU A 223 19.71 10.50 1.75
N GLU A 224 19.40 11.40 0.82
CA GLU A 224 19.57 12.85 0.98
C GLU A 224 18.24 13.57 1.29
N LYS A 225 17.11 12.83 1.28
CA LYS A 225 15.77 13.24 1.74
C LYS A 225 15.31 14.60 1.22
N ILE A 226 15.45 14.78 -0.11
CA ILE A 226 15.04 16.03 -0.78
C ILE A 226 13.53 16.18 -0.97
N GLU A 227 12.74 15.14 -0.69
CA GLU A 227 11.27 15.18 -0.64
C GLU A 227 10.82 15.48 0.81
N ASP A 228 9.75 16.24 0.99
CA ASP A 228 9.14 16.50 2.30
C ASP A 228 8.57 15.20 2.89
N ASP A 229 9.00 14.83 4.11
CA ASP A 229 8.56 13.62 4.81
C ASP A 229 7.02 13.56 5.01
N ASN A 230 6.34 14.71 5.04
CA ASN A 230 4.88 14.76 5.13
C ASN A 230 4.18 14.41 3.80
N HIS A 231 4.91 14.46 2.68
CA HIS A 231 4.42 14.34 1.31
C HIS A 231 5.35 13.47 0.44
N SER A 232 5.96 12.46 1.07
CA SER A 232 7.02 11.55 0.59
C SER A 232 6.60 10.52 -0.47
N TYR A 233 5.71 10.87 -1.41
CA TYR A 233 5.06 9.88 -2.27
C TYR A 233 6.02 9.09 -3.17
N PHE A 234 7.11 9.70 -3.65
CA PHE A 234 8.12 8.96 -4.41
C PHE A 234 8.98 8.10 -3.48
N SER A 235 9.39 8.64 -2.34
CA SER A 235 10.19 7.91 -1.36
C SER A 235 9.46 6.66 -0.82
N ASP A 236 8.15 6.78 -0.56
CA ASP A 236 7.28 5.67 -0.16
C ASP A 236 7.22 4.59 -1.26
N MET A 237 6.98 5.00 -2.52
CA MET A 237 6.84 4.10 -3.66
C MET A 237 8.13 3.35 -4.02
N PHE A 238 9.29 4.02 -3.99
CA PHE A 238 10.56 3.32 -4.14
C PHE A 238 10.80 2.33 -2.98
N ALA A 239 10.34 2.63 -1.76
CA ALA A 239 10.49 1.73 -0.62
C ALA A 239 9.62 0.48 -0.78
N ASP A 240 8.35 0.65 -1.18
CA ASP A 240 7.44 -0.45 -1.52
C ASP A 240 8.05 -1.35 -2.62
N HIS A 241 8.52 -0.77 -3.72
CA HIS A 241 9.15 -1.51 -4.81
C HIS A 241 10.41 -2.27 -4.37
N PHE A 242 11.29 -1.64 -3.60
CA PHE A 242 12.48 -2.31 -3.06
C PHE A 242 12.12 -3.47 -2.12
N MET A 243 11.07 -3.31 -1.32
CA MET A 243 10.56 -4.38 -0.45
C MET A 243 9.90 -5.52 -1.24
N ASN A 244 9.24 -5.22 -2.37
CA ASN A 244 8.71 -6.24 -3.30
C ASN A 244 9.86 -7.03 -3.95
N VAL A 245 10.87 -6.35 -4.50
CA VAL A 245 12.07 -6.97 -5.06
C VAL A 245 12.81 -7.83 -4.02
N LEU A 246 12.88 -7.39 -2.76
CA LEU A 246 13.41 -8.20 -1.65
C LEU A 246 12.50 -9.39 -1.28
N HIS A 247 11.19 -9.27 -1.43
CA HIS A 247 10.28 -10.37 -1.13
C HIS A 247 10.44 -11.51 -2.15
N ASP A 248 10.48 -11.14 -3.43
CA ASP A 248 10.53 -12.07 -4.55
C ASP A 248 11.93 -12.63 -4.81
N ASN A 249 12.99 -11.88 -4.48
CA ASN A 249 14.37 -12.31 -4.67
C ASN A 249 15.00 -12.83 -3.37
N LYS A 250 14.87 -14.14 -3.15
CA LYS A 250 15.41 -14.86 -2.00
C LYS A 250 16.92 -14.64 -1.80
N ASP A 251 17.72 -14.60 -2.87
CA ASP A 251 19.18 -14.46 -2.74
C ASP A 251 19.59 -13.06 -2.24
N ILE A 252 18.91 -12.01 -2.72
CA ILE A 252 19.12 -10.64 -2.22
C ILE A 252 18.67 -10.55 -0.76
N LYS A 253 17.52 -11.14 -0.41
CA LYS A 253 16.98 -11.19 0.95
C LYS A 253 17.90 -11.89 1.94
N ASP A 254 18.35 -13.10 1.62
CA ASP A 254 19.21 -13.91 2.48
C ASP A 254 20.59 -13.22 2.66
N LYS A 255 21.09 -12.57 1.61
CA LYS A 255 22.29 -11.73 1.69
C LYS A 255 22.09 -10.49 2.57
N LEU A 256 21.00 -9.73 2.37
CA LEU A 256 20.70 -8.53 3.16
C LEU A 256 20.51 -8.88 4.64
N HIS A 257 19.78 -9.96 4.94
CA HIS A 257 19.59 -10.43 6.31
C HIS A 257 20.90 -10.89 6.96
N LYS A 258 21.85 -11.45 6.19
CA LYS A 258 23.18 -11.79 6.66
C LYS A 258 24.03 -10.55 6.94
N ASP A 259 24.08 -9.62 5.99
CA ASP A 259 24.91 -8.40 6.06
C ASP A 259 24.41 -7.45 7.18
N LEU A 260 23.09 -7.42 7.45
CA LEU A 260 22.47 -6.64 8.52
C LEU A 260 22.29 -7.42 9.85
N GLY A 261 22.71 -8.69 9.94
CA GLY A 261 22.56 -9.53 11.14
C GLY A 261 21.12 -9.91 11.50
N LEU A 262 20.14 -9.66 10.62
CA LEU A 262 18.71 -9.92 10.84
C LEU A 262 18.38 -11.42 10.96
N ASN A 263 19.27 -12.30 10.50
CA ASN A 263 19.20 -13.75 10.70
C ASN A 263 19.13 -14.17 12.19
N HIS A 264 19.47 -13.27 13.12
CA HIS A 264 19.42 -13.50 14.56
C HIS A 264 18.19 -12.88 15.25
N ILE A 265 17.27 -12.26 14.49
CA ILE A 265 16.09 -11.60 15.06
C ILE A 265 15.06 -12.62 15.57
N PRO A 266 14.51 -12.42 16.78
CA PRO A 266 13.41 -13.23 17.28
C PRO A 266 12.14 -13.19 16.44
N THR A 267 11.81 -14.31 15.77
CA THR A 267 10.49 -14.53 15.15
C THR A 267 9.55 -15.26 16.12
N TYR A 268 8.24 -14.98 15.98
CA TYR A 268 7.19 -15.49 16.85
C TYR A 268 6.00 -16.01 16.04
N SER A 269 5.39 -17.10 16.49
CA SER A 269 4.06 -17.54 16.07
C SER A 269 3.01 -16.97 17.01
N VAL A 270 2.01 -16.27 16.47
CA VAL A 270 0.91 -15.68 17.24
C VAL A 270 -0.39 -16.42 16.93
N LYS A 271 -1.18 -16.73 17.96
CA LYS A 271 -2.56 -17.23 17.82
C LYS A 271 -3.54 -16.18 18.29
N PHE A 272 -4.66 -16.07 17.59
CA PHE A 272 -5.75 -15.14 17.87
C PHE A 272 -7.04 -15.90 18.20
N ASP A 273 -7.96 -15.28 18.94
CA ASP A 273 -9.32 -15.79 19.11
C ASP A 273 -10.25 -15.40 17.95
N GLU A 274 -11.52 -15.77 18.06
CA GLU A 274 -12.57 -15.43 17.10
C GLU A 274 -12.82 -13.91 16.95
N PHE A 275 -12.35 -13.10 17.91
CA PHE A 275 -12.40 -11.65 17.92
C PHE A 275 -11.05 -11.00 17.52
N GLY A 276 -10.06 -11.78 17.11
CA GLY A 276 -8.75 -11.25 16.71
C GLY A 276 -7.87 -10.78 17.88
N ASP A 277 -8.23 -11.08 19.14
CA ASP A 277 -7.37 -10.81 20.29
C ASP A 277 -6.29 -11.90 20.40
N VAL A 278 -5.08 -11.52 20.81
CA VAL A 278 -3.96 -12.46 20.98
C VAL A 278 -4.21 -13.39 22.17
N ILE A 279 -4.30 -14.70 21.91
CA ILE A 279 -4.46 -15.74 22.93
C ILE A 279 -3.16 -16.49 23.24
N ASN A 280 -2.16 -16.43 22.36
CA ASN A 280 -0.87 -17.08 22.57
C ASN A 280 0.21 -16.42 21.70
N ILE A 281 1.39 -16.18 22.28
CA ILE A 281 2.61 -15.82 21.55
C ILE A 281 3.65 -16.90 21.88
N LYS A 282 4.11 -17.62 20.86
CA LYS A 282 5.18 -18.61 20.98
C LYS A 282 6.39 -18.17 20.18
N GLN A 283 7.54 -18.06 20.83
CA GLN A 283 8.81 -17.83 20.14
C GLN A 283 9.15 -19.02 19.23
N ASN A 284 9.53 -18.75 17.98
CA ASN A 284 9.99 -19.79 17.06
C ASN A 284 11.44 -20.16 17.40
N THR A 285 11.82 -21.42 17.23
CA THR A 285 13.18 -21.89 17.45
C THR A 285 14.13 -21.34 16.40
N TYR A 286 15.23 -20.70 16.80
CA TYR A 286 16.30 -20.31 15.89
C TYR A 286 17.16 -21.50 15.51
N THR A 287 17.45 -21.63 14.22
CA THR A 287 18.57 -22.43 13.75
C THR A 287 19.83 -21.56 13.89
N LEU A 288 20.52 -21.67 15.02
CA LEU A 288 21.83 -21.04 15.18
C LEU A 288 22.86 -21.85 14.39
N GLU A 289 23.23 -21.36 13.21
CA GLU A 289 24.44 -21.85 12.53
C GLU A 289 25.66 -21.33 13.28
N LEU A 290 26.46 -22.27 13.79
CA LEU A 290 27.65 -21.97 14.56
C LEU A 290 28.76 -21.55 13.60
N ILE A 291 29.02 -20.25 13.49
CA ILE A 291 30.16 -19.74 12.70
C ILE A 291 31.44 -20.23 13.39
N ALA A 292 32.05 -21.28 12.84
CA ALA A 292 33.34 -21.79 13.26
C ALA A 292 34.46 -20.81 12.85
N GLY A 293 34.52 -19.67 13.53
CA GLY A 293 35.63 -18.72 13.43
C GLY A 293 36.90 -19.36 13.99
N GLY A 294 37.89 -19.56 13.13
CA GLY A 294 39.08 -20.34 13.45
C GLY A 294 39.90 -19.77 14.61
N LEU A 295 39.89 -20.49 15.73
CA LEU A 295 41.06 -20.53 16.61
C LEU A 295 42.03 -21.55 16.00
N ASN A 296 42.98 -21.06 15.22
CA ASN A 296 44.18 -21.86 14.92
C ASN A 296 44.87 -22.15 16.26
N GLU A 297 44.97 -23.44 16.61
CA GLU A 297 45.70 -23.89 17.78
C GLU A 297 47.19 -23.57 17.63
N GLY A 298 47.68 -22.61 18.42
CA GLY A 298 49.11 -22.36 18.55
C GLY A 298 49.75 -23.40 19.47
N ARG A 299 50.28 -24.48 18.88
CA ARG A 299 51.27 -25.38 19.50
C ARG A 299 52.28 -25.87 18.46
#